data_AF-A0A172U115-F1
#
_entry.id   AF-A0A172U115-F1
#
_cell.length_a   1.000
_cell.length_b   1.000
_cell.length_c   1.000
_cell.angle_alpha   90.00
_cell.angle_beta   90.00
_cell.angle_gamma   90.00
#
_symmetry.space_group_name_H-M   'P 1'
#
loop_
_entity.id
_entity.type
_entity.pdbx_description
1 polymer ?
#
loop_
_entity_poly.entity_id
_entity_poly.type
_entity_poly.pdbx_seq_one_letter_code
_entity_poly.pdbx_strand_id
1 'polypeptide(L)'
;MISDVATKGYQIERLGKDRIRDLERLYKAVYKTAPPENYYQNKYNTAYTGVEHIGYLAYNLQGLPIAYYGVMPCFIQYKGEIILSAQSGDTMTHPEFRNRGLFVELAEVTFELCRENGIPFIFGFPNQNSYHGFVQKLGWQVTETMECFSLSVMTLPIAAATQKFKWIKPLYKQYSRFVVKRYRTTETGLPNSILNEGFGGVYRDKNYLQYKTYGNTFVLQISKAKVWVKINNALMIGDLDLAGEDFEKTMAVIRQIALKLGIKQIYFQACVNTQLNTLFKQRFKSIPSYPVIFKDLGTDISFEQIKFTFADIDIF
;
A
#
# COMPACT_ATOMS: atom_id res chain seq x y z
N MET A 1 28.66 -21.33 -4.39
CA MET A 1 28.35 -19.92 -4.76
C MET A 1 28.96 -19.51 -6.11
N ILE A 2 30.26 -19.70 -6.39
CA ILE A 2 30.86 -19.31 -7.68
C ILE A 2 30.36 -20.15 -8.87
N SER A 3 30.02 -21.43 -8.67
CA SER A 3 29.59 -22.35 -9.74
C SER A 3 28.16 -22.13 -10.26
N ASP A 4 27.29 -21.49 -9.49
CA ASP A 4 25.87 -21.31 -9.83
C ASP A 4 25.64 -20.00 -10.63
N VAL A 5 26.44 -18.96 -10.33
CA VAL A 5 26.40 -17.65 -11.01
C VAL A 5 26.82 -17.77 -12.48
N ALA A 6 27.83 -18.61 -12.78
CA ALA A 6 28.30 -18.83 -14.15
C ALA A 6 27.24 -19.46 -15.06
N THR A 7 26.30 -20.22 -14.50
CA THR A 7 25.26 -20.94 -15.25
C THR A 7 23.99 -20.09 -15.41
N LYS A 8 23.63 -19.28 -14.40
CA LYS A 8 22.43 -18.44 -14.42
C LYS A 8 22.62 -17.06 -15.08
N GLY A 9 23.85 -16.53 -15.09
CA GLY A 9 24.15 -15.21 -15.66
C GLY A 9 23.71 -14.02 -14.79
N TYR A 10 23.42 -14.27 -13.51
CA TYR A 10 23.09 -13.26 -12.50
C TYR A 10 23.37 -13.80 -11.09
N GLN A 11 23.41 -12.90 -10.10
CA GLN A 11 23.54 -13.23 -8.67
C GLN A 11 22.36 -12.64 -7.88
N ILE A 12 22.01 -13.27 -6.76
CA ILE A 12 20.93 -12.83 -5.86
C ILE A 12 21.55 -12.37 -4.53
N GLU A 13 21.14 -11.21 -4.04
CA GLU A 13 21.58 -10.67 -2.75
C GLU A 13 20.39 -10.15 -1.94
N ARG A 14 20.43 -10.36 -0.62
CA ARG A 14 19.40 -9.87 0.30
C ARG A 14 19.39 -8.34 0.32
N LEU A 15 18.20 -7.74 0.39
CA LEU A 15 18.08 -6.31 0.63
C LEU A 15 18.71 -5.95 1.98
N GLY A 16 19.56 -4.93 1.98
CA GLY A 16 20.12 -4.31 3.17
C GLY A 16 20.05 -2.79 3.06
N LYS A 17 20.34 -2.08 4.15
CA LYS A 17 20.36 -0.61 4.19
C LYS A 17 21.32 -0.01 3.14
N ASP A 18 22.42 -0.71 2.88
CA ASP A 18 23.44 -0.38 1.87
C ASP A 18 22.96 -0.56 0.42
N ARG A 19 21.93 -1.37 0.19
CA ARG A 19 21.40 -1.70 -1.16
C ARG A 19 20.10 -0.99 -1.52
N ILE A 20 19.56 -0.13 -0.64
CA ILE A 20 18.34 0.66 -0.93
C ILE A 20 18.48 1.48 -2.22
N ARG A 21 19.68 2.02 -2.49
CA ARG A 21 19.95 2.78 -3.73
C ARG A 21 19.84 1.93 -4.99
N ASP A 22 20.15 0.64 -4.92
CA ASP A 22 19.99 -0.25 -6.08
C ASP A 22 18.53 -0.54 -6.38
N LEU A 23 17.70 -0.65 -5.34
CA LEU A 23 16.24 -0.72 -5.49
C LEU A 23 15.68 0.54 -6.19
N GLU A 24 16.17 1.73 -5.81
CA GLU A 24 15.81 2.99 -6.47
C GLU A 24 16.26 3.05 -7.94
N ARG A 25 17.45 2.51 -8.26
CA ARG A 25 17.94 2.39 -9.64
C ARG A 25 17.05 1.49 -10.47
N LEU A 26 16.66 0.33 -9.94
CA LEU A 26 15.73 -0.59 -10.60
C LEU A 26 14.36 0.07 -10.80
N TYR A 27 13.83 0.75 -9.79
CA TYR A 27 12.59 1.51 -9.88
C TYR A 27 12.62 2.51 -11.03
N LYS A 28 13.70 3.30 -11.14
CA LYS A 28 13.88 4.26 -12.23
C LYS A 28 13.91 3.59 -13.59
N ALA A 29 14.55 2.43 -13.71
CA ALA A 29 14.61 1.68 -14.96
C ALA A 29 13.21 1.16 -15.39
N VAL A 30 12.39 0.72 -14.44
CA VAL A 30 11.05 0.17 -14.68
C VAL A 30 10.01 1.27 -14.94
N TYR A 31 9.95 2.29 -14.09
CA TYR A 31 8.88 3.30 -14.11
C TYR A 31 9.27 4.62 -14.79
N LYS A 32 10.53 4.75 -15.23
CA LYS A 32 11.05 5.95 -15.90
C LYS A 32 10.92 7.24 -15.08
N THR A 33 10.81 7.10 -13.75
CA THR A 33 10.77 8.20 -12.77
C THR A 33 11.54 7.82 -11.52
N ALA A 34 12.00 8.80 -10.75
CA ALA A 34 12.60 8.57 -9.44
C ALA A 34 11.51 8.50 -8.36
N PRO A 35 11.70 7.68 -7.30
CA PRO A 35 10.86 7.76 -6.11
C PRO A 35 11.16 9.05 -5.33
N PRO A 36 10.29 9.46 -4.38
CA PRO A 36 10.60 10.52 -3.44
C PRO A 36 11.88 10.21 -2.64
N GLU A 37 12.57 11.25 -2.18
CA GLU A 37 13.77 11.11 -1.35
C GLU A 37 13.49 10.26 -0.10
N ASN A 38 14.41 9.34 0.21
CA ASN A 38 14.34 8.40 1.34
C ASN A 38 13.06 7.52 1.35
N TYR A 39 12.31 7.44 0.26
CA TYR A 39 11.05 6.69 0.22
C TYR A 39 11.27 5.21 0.54
N TYR A 40 12.20 4.55 -0.16
CA TYR A 40 12.48 3.13 0.08
C TYR A 40 13.18 2.87 1.40
N GLN A 41 14.06 3.78 1.83
CA GLN A 41 14.69 3.69 3.15
C GLN A 41 13.64 3.69 4.27
N ASN A 42 12.64 4.57 4.19
CA ASN A 42 11.60 4.65 5.21
C ASN A 42 10.55 3.52 5.06
N LYS A 43 10.21 3.14 3.83
CA LYS A 43 9.22 2.08 3.56
C LYS A 43 9.69 0.70 4.01
N TYR A 44 10.98 0.40 3.87
CA TYR A 44 11.56 -0.87 4.34
C TYR A 44 12.13 -0.83 5.76
N ASN A 45 12.05 0.33 6.42
CA ASN A 45 12.33 0.46 7.85
C ASN A 45 11.10 0.01 8.67
N THR A 46 10.97 -1.31 8.82
CA THR A 46 9.94 -1.95 9.63
C THR A 46 10.47 -2.35 11.01
N ALA A 47 11.49 -1.64 11.53
CA ALA A 47 12.17 -1.98 12.79
C ALA A 47 11.20 -2.16 13.98
N TYR A 48 10.05 -1.49 13.94
CA TYR A 48 9.01 -1.62 14.97
C TYR A 48 8.43 -3.03 15.10
N THR A 49 8.59 -3.90 14.10
CA THR A 49 8.18 -5.31 14.18
C THR A 49 9.30 -6.23 14.67
N GLY A 50 10.51 -5.71 14.88
CA GLY A 50 11.72 -6.51 15.14
C GLY A 50 12.34 -7.14 13.89
N VAL A 51 11.76 -6.96 12.70
CA VAL A 51 12.20 -7.56 11.44
C VAL A 51 12.21 -6.51 10.33
N GLU A 52 13.29 -6.43 9.55
CA GLU A 52 13.46 -5.43 8.48
C GLU A 52 14.07 -6.02 7.20
N HIS A 53 13.90 -5.31 6.08
CA HIS A 53 14.54 -5.61 4.79
C HIS A 53 14.39 -7.08 4.36
N ILE A 54 13.15 -7.57 4.34
CA ILE A 54 12.82 -8.93 3.90
C ILE A 54 12.57 -8.90 2.39
N GLY A 55 13.56 -9.34 1.63
CA GLY A 55 13.51 -9.36 0.17
C GLY A 55 14.89 -9.51 -0.44
N TYR A 56 14.92 -9.73 -1.75
CA TYR A 56 16.12 -10.00 -2.51
C TYR A 56 16.15 -9.23 -3.83
N LEU A 57 17.34 -8.77 -4.19
CA LEU A 57 17.69 -8.17 -5.47
C LEU A 57 18.44 -9.22 -6.31
N ALA A 58 18.12 -9.29 -7.60
CA ALA A 58 18.97 -9.96 -8.57
C ALA A 58 19.84 -8.93 -9.31
N TYR A 59 21.11 -9.27 -9.56
CA TYR A 59 22.08 -8.45 -10.27
C TYR A 59 22.66 -9.22 -11.47
N ASN A 60 22.74 -8.59 -12.64
CA ASN A 60 23.44 -9.20 -13.77
C ASN A 60 24.96 -9.27 -13.53
N LEU A 61 25.70 -9.90 -14.44
CA LEU A 61 27.16 -10.03 -14.35
C LEU A 61 27.93 -8.69 -14.31
N GLN A 62 27.30 -7.58 -14.70
CA GLN A 62 27.86 -6.23 -14.64
C GLN A 62 27.48 -5.48 -13.35
N GLY A 63 26.80 -6.13 -12.40
CA GLY A 63 26.37 -5.53 -11.14
C GLY A 63 25.18 -4.56 -11.28
N LEU A 64 24.42 -4.63 -12.37
CA LEU A 64 23.17 -3.89 -12.52
C LEU A 64 22.03 -4.62 -11.80
N PRO A 65 21.25 -3.98 -10.92
CA PRO A 65 20.05 -4.60 -10.36
C PRO A 65 19.00 -4.81 -11.45
N ILE A 66 18.56 -6.06 -11.63
CA ILE A 66 17.67 -6.49 -12.72
C ILE A 66 16.32 -7.01 -12.26
N ALA A 67 16.16 -7.39 -10.99
CA ALA A 67 14.86 -7.74 -10.42
C ALA A 67 14.86 -7.57 -8.91
N TYR A 68 13.68 -7.41 -8.34
CA TYR A 68 13.46 -7.32 -6.90
C TYR A 68 12.13 -7.95 -6.52
N TYR A 69 12.15 -8.69 -5.42
CA TYR A 69 10.96 -9.10 -4.69
C TYR A 69 11.20 -8.87 -3.21
N GLY A 70 10.21 -8.32 -2.51
CA GLY A 70 10.29 -8.16 -1.08
C GLY A 70 8.92 -7.94 -0.44
N VAL A 71 8.94 -7.90 0.88
CA VAL A 71 7.77 -7.72 1.73
C VAL A 71 8.09 -6.70 2.82
N MET A 72 7.05 -6.02 3.32
CA MET A 72 7.13 -5.10 4.43
C MET A 72 6.49 -5.74 5.66
N PRO A 73 7.29 -6.16 6.67
CA PRO A 73 6.76 -6.66 7.93
C PRO A 73 5.78 -5.70 8.61
N CYS A 74 4.69 -6.27 9.13
CA CYS A 74 3.69 -5.58 9.92
C CYS A 74 2.93 -6.57 10.82
N PHE A 75 2.03 -6.08 11.64
CA PHE A 75 1.19 -6.95 12.47
C PHE A 75 -0.23 -7.04 11.93
N ILE A 76 -0.82 -8.23 12.02
CA ILE A 76 -2.24 -8.48 11.82
C ILE A 76 -2.85 -8.81 13.18
N GLN A 77 -3.93 -8.13 13.55
CA GLN A 77 -4.76 -8.57 14.68
C GLN A 77 -5.82 -9.54 14.16
N TYR A 78 -5.91 -10.73 14.76
CA TYR A 78 -6.90 -11.74 14.40
C TYR A 78 -7.34 -12.50 15.66
N LYS A 79 -8.66 -12.52 15.93
CA LYS A 79 -9.26 -13.17 17.11
C LYS A 79 -8.62 -12.76 18.45
N GLY A 80 -8.18 -11.50 18.56
CA GLY A 80 -7.53 -10.96 19.76
C GLY A 80 -6.01 -11.12 19.80
N GLU A 81 -5.43 -11.96 18.94
CA GLU A 81 -3.99 -12.17 18.85
C GLU A 81 -3.34 -11.16 17.89
N ILE A 82 -2.13 -10.71 18.23
CA ILE A 82 -1.29 -9.87 17.37
C ILE A 82 -0.24 -10.75 16.72
N ILE A 83 -0.34 -10.94 15.41
CA ILE A 83 0.45 -11.91 14.65
C ILE A 83 1.38 -11.16 13.71
N LEU A 84 2.66 -11.50 13.72
CA LEU A 84 3.61 -10.98 12.74
C LEU A 84 3.20 -11.47 11.34
N SER A 85 3.17 -10.57 10.37
CA SER A 85 2.93 -10.86 8.97
C SER A 85 3.79 -9.93 8.11
N ALA A 86 3.63 -9.98 6.79
CA ALA A 86 4.22 -9.00 5.91
C ALA A 86 3.33 -8.73 4.70
N GLN A 87 3.41 -7.51 4.18
CA GLN A 87 2.75 -7.12 2.94
C GLN A 87 3.73 -7.25 1.77
N SER A 88 3.38 -8.01 0.74
CA SER A 88 4.16 -8.05 -0.50
C SER A 88 4.01 -6.73 -1.27
N GLY A 89 5.13 -6.19 -1.75
CA GLY A 89 5.16 -4.90 -2.43
C GLY A 89 6.38 -4.74 -3.33
N ASP A 90 6.33 -3.70 -4.18
CA ASP A 90 7.44 -3.25 -5.02
C ASP A 90 8.10 -4.31 -5.90
N THR A 91 7.39 -5.38 -6.24
CA THR A 91 7.89 -6.41 -7.16
C THR A 91 8.22 -5.79 -8.51
N MET A 92 9.48 -5.95 -8.94
CA MET A 92 9.99 -5.31 -10.15
C MET A 92 10.92 -6.26 -10.92
N THR A 93 10.82 -6.19 -12.25
CA THR A 93 11.79 -6.83 -13.15
C THR A 93 12.14 -5.84 -14.25
N HIS A 94 13.43 -5.62 -14.44
CA HIS A 94 13.98 -4.77 -15.48
C HIS A 94 13.42 -5.20 -16.84
N PRO A 95 12.97 -4.28 -17.71
CA PRO A 95 12.29 -4.62 -18.97
C PRO A 95 13.04 -5.64 -19.85
N GLU A 96 14.37 -5.54 -19.91
CA GLU A 96 15.24 -6.42 -20.70
C GLU A 96 15.49 -7.82 -20.09
N PHE A 97 15.09 -8.02 -18.83
CA PHE A 97 15.31 -9.24 -18.06
C PHE A 97 14.00 -9.95 -17.67
N ARG A 98 12.87 -9.56 -18.27
CA ARG A 98 11.56 -10.21 -18.07
C ARG A 98 11.54 -11.61 -18.66
N ASN A 99 10.58 -12.42 -18.22
CA ASN A 99 10.33 -13.79 -18.68
C ASN A 99 11.51 -14.76 -18.48
N ARG A 100 12.38 -14.48 -17.49
CA ARG A 100 13.55 -15.33 -17.12
C ARG A 100 13.38 -16.05 -15.77
N GLY A 101 12.15 -16.14 -15.26
CA GLY A 101 11.87 -16.78 -13.96
C GLY A 101 12.23 -15.98 -12.71
N LEU A 102 12.93 -14.84 -12.84
CA LEU A 102 13.43 -14.03 -11.72
C LEU A 102 12.38 -13.67 -10.65
N PHE A 103 11.14 -13.39 -11.06
CA PHE A 103 10.05 -13.08 -10.12
C PHE A 103 9.76 -14.26 -9.18
N VAL A 104 9.65 -15.47 -9.73
CA VAL A 104 9.31 -16.68 -8.97
C VAL A 104 10.47 -17.04 -8.05
N GLU A 105 11.69 -17.05 -8.59
CA GLU A 105 12.90 -17.40 -7.83
C GLU A 105 13.13 -16.45 -6.65
N LEU A 106 13.04 -15.12 -6.87
CA LEU A 106 13.19 -14.14 -5.79
C LEU A 106 12.07 -14.23 -4.75
N ALA A 107 10.84 -14.56 -5.17
CA ALA A 107 9.73 -14.74 -4.24
C ALA A 107 9.93 -15.97 -3.35
N GLU A 108 10.35 -17.11 -3.91
CA GLU A 108 10.60 -18.34 -3.14
C GLU A 108 11.68 -18.16 -2.08
N VAL A 109 12.84 -17.58 -2.44
CA VAL A 109 13.89 -17.30 -1.44
C VAL A 109 13.45 -16.27 -0.41
N THR A 110 12.55 -15.33 -0.77
CA THR A 110 11.96 -14.40 0.18
C THR A 110 10.98 -15.09 1.13
N PHE A 111 10.25 -16.11 0.67
CA PHE A 111 9.36 -16.90 1.52
C PHE A 111 10.14 -17.73 2.55
N GLU A 112 11.28 -18.31 2.18
CA GLU A 112 12.17 -18.94 3.15
C GLU A 112 12.68 -17.94 4.18
N LEU A 113 13.12 -16.76 3.74
CA LEU A 113 13.53 -15.70 4.66
C LEU A 113 12.39 -15.26 5.60
N CYS A 114 11.14 -15.22 5.12
CA CYS A 114 9.98 -14.99 5.98
C CYS A 114 9.83 -16.08 7.05
N ARG A 115 9.93 -17.37 6.69
CA ARG A 115 9.87 -18.48 7.66
C ARG A 115 10.97 -18.39 8.71
N GLU A 116 12.19 -18.11 8.28
CA GLU A 116 13.35 -17.93 9.18
C GLU A 116 13.15 -16.78 10.18
N ASN A 117 12.35 -15.77 9.82
CA ASN A 117 12.04 -14.62 10.68
C ASN A 117 10.68 -14.76 11.39
N GLY A 118 10.10 -15.96 11.42
CA GLY A 118 8.84 -16.22 12.14
C GLY A 118 7.62 -15.51 11.54
N ILE A 119 7.61 -15.28 10.23
CA ILE A 119 6.46 -14.73 9.50
C ILE A 119 5.62 -15.91 8.97
N PRO A 120 4.49 -16.25 9.61
CA PRO A 120 3.66 -17.42 9.26
C PRO A 120 2.83 -17.26 7.98
N PHE A 121 2.59 -16.04 7.52
CA PHE A 121 1.90 -15.76 6.26
C PHE A 121 2.19 -14.34 5.75
N ILE A 122 1.97 -14.14 4.45
CA ILE A 122 2.15 -12.87 3.74
C ILE A 122 0.83 -12.51 3.07
N PHE A 123 0.50 -11.23 2.96
CA PHE A 123 -0.66 -10.75 2.18
C PHE A 123 -0.22 -9.75 1.10
N GLY A 124 -1.07 -9.51 0.10
CA GLY A 124 -0.73 -8.61 -1.00
C GLY A 124 -1.94 -8.16 -1.81
N PHE A 125 -1.70 -7.13 -2.62
CA PHE A 125 -2.70 -6.49 -3.48
C PHE A 125 -2.17 -6.41 -4.92
N PRO A 126 -2.17 -7.53 -5.66
CA PRO A 126 -1.54 -7.60 -6.97
C PRO A 126 -2.22 -6.64 -7.95
N ASN A 127 -1.41 -6.07 -8.85
CA ASN A 127 -1.95 -5.46 -10.05
C ASN A 127 -2.17 -6.53 -11.14
N GLN A 128 -2.80 -6.13 -12.25
CA GLN A 128 -3.13 -7.04 -13.35
C GLN A 128 -1.90 -7.77 -13.94
N ASN A 129 -0.71 -7.15 -13.90
CA ASN A 129 0.50 -7.73 -14.44
C ASN A 129 1.09 -8.82 -13.54
N SER A 130 0.90 -8.72 -12.23
CA SER A 130 1.48 -9.66 -11.26
C SER A 130 0.50 -10.72 -10.77
N TYR A 131 -0.81 -10.50 -10.92
CA TYR A 131 -1.86 -11.41 -10.43
C TYR A 131 -1.67 -12.85 -10.90
N HIS A 132 -1.48 -13.07 -12.20
CA HIS A 132 -1.30 -14.42 -12.74
C HIS A 132 -0.05 -15.10 -12.17
N GLY A 133 1.06 -14.38 -12.02
CA GLY A 133 2.28 -14.92 -11.42
C GLY A 133 2.08 -15.34 -9.96
N PHE A 134 1.41 -14.53 -9.16
CA PHE A 134 1.12 -14.85 -7.76
C PHE A 134 0.26 -16.10 -7.61
N VAL A 135 -0.86 -16.17 -8.34
CA VAL A 135 -1.83 -17.27 -8.18
C VAL A 135 -1.32 -18.55 -8.84
N GLN A 136 -0.88 -18.48 -10.10
CA GLN A 136 -0.61 -19.68 -10.91
C GLN A 136 0.82 -20.22 -10.76
N LYS A 137 1.77 -19.40 -10.30
CA LYS A 137 3.18 -19.82 -10.14
C LYS A 137 3.61 -19.93 -8.69
N LEU A 138 3.11 -19.06 -7.82
CA LEU A 138 3.52 -18.99 -6.41
C LEU A 138 2.49 -19.57 -5.43
N GLY A 139 1.34 -20.03 -5.93
CA GLY A 139 0.30 -20.67 -5.13
C GLY A 139 -0.34 -19.74 -4.08
N TRP A 140 -0.45 -18.46 -4.40
CA TRP A 140 -1.17 -17.51 -3.54
C TRP A 140 -2.67 -17.77 -3.59
N GLN A 141 -3.30 -17.77 -2.43
CA GLN A 141 -4.74 -17.92 -2.27
C GLN A 141 -5.42 -16.57 -2.46
N VAL A 142 -6.51 -16.53 -3.22
CA VAL A 142 -7.34 -15.32 -3.41
C VAL A 142 -8.57 -15.45 -2.53
N THR A 143 -8.77 -14.53 -1.59
CA THR A 143 -9.93 -14.58 -0.69
C THR A 143 -11.10 -13.76 -1.22
N GLU A 144 -10.81 -12.58 -1.78
CA GLU A 144 -11.83 -11.69 -2.35
C GLU A 144 -11.23 -10.64 -3.29
N THR A 145 -12.09 -9.76 -3.82
CA THR A 145 -11.68 -8.54 -4.51
C THR A 145 -12.36 -7.34 -3.86
N MET A 146 -11.56 -6.35 -3.45
CA MET A 146 -12.05 -5.11 -2.86
C MET A 146 -12.91 -4.34 -3.86
N GLU A 147 -13.85 -3.54 -3.35
CA GLU A 147 -14.63 -2.62 -4.16
C GLU A 147 -14.06 -1.19 -4.09
N CYS A 148 -13.96 -0.54 -5.25
CA CYS A 148 -13.59 0.87 -5.36
C CYS A 148 -14.82 1.73 -5.67
N PHE A 149 -14.99 2.77 -4.86
CA PHE A 149 -15.99 3.81 -5.04
C PHE A 149 -15.31 5.06 -5.59
N SER A 150 -15.72 5.46 -6.80
CA SER A 150 -15.21 6.66 -7.48
C SER A 150 -16.29 7.74 -7.52
N LEU A 151 -16.08 8.83 -6.79
CA LEU A 151 -17.03 9.93 -6.72
C LEU A 151 -16.52 11.13 -7.52
N SER A 152 -17.26 11.50 -8.57
CA SER A 152 -16.99 12.68 -9.37
C SER A 152 -17.36 13.97 -8.63
N VAL A 153 -16.48 14.97 -8.75
CA VAL A 153 -16.66 16.33 -8.26
C VAL A 153 -16.55 17.29 -9.44
N MET A 154 -17.61 18.06 -9.68
CA MET A 154 -17.65 19.05 -10.77
C MET A 154 -16.84 20.29 -10.36
N THR A 155 -15.58 20.34 -10.78
CA THR A 155 -14.67 21.47 -10.51
C THR A 155 -13.63 21.62 -11.62
N LEU A 156 -12.94 22.76 -11.65
CA LEU A 156 -11.77 22.96 -12.51
C LEU A 156 -10.61 22.06 -12.04
N PRO A 157 -9.90 21.34 -12.93
CA PRO A 157 -8.88 20.36 -12.55
C PRO A 157 -7.54 21.00 -12.17
N ILE A 158 -7.55 21.94 -11.22
CA ILE A 158 -6.36 22.68 -10.78
C ILE A 158 -5.29 21.71 -10.28
N ALA A 159 -5.69 20.69 -9.50
CA ALA A 159 -4.78 19.66 -8.99
C ALA A 159 -4.02 18.97 -10.13
N ALA A 160 -4.73 18.52 -11.16
CA ALA A 160 -4.13 17.84 -12.30
C ALA A 160 -3.26 18.78 -13.15
N ALA A 161 -3.64 20.06 -13.27
CA ALA A 161 -2.85 21.05 -14.02
C ALA A 161 -1.44 21.24 -13.45
N THR A 162 -1.23 21.02 -12.14
CA THR A 162 0.09 21.11 -11.50
C THR A 162 1.09 20.05 -11.97
N GLN A 163 0.62 18.96 -12.59
CA GLN A 163 1.49 17.96 -13.20
C GLN A 163 2.09 18.45 -14.52
N LYS A 164 1.32 19.25 -15.28
CA LYS A 164 1.77 19.86 -16.53
C LYS A 164 2.65 21.07 -16.27
N PHE A 165 2.26 21.92 -15.31
CA PHE A 165 2.96 23.16 -14.98
C PHE A 165 3.68 23.02 -13.63
N LYS A 166 4.90 22.49 -13.65
CA LYS A 166 5.65 22.18 -12.42
C LYS A 166 5.92 23.42 -11.53
N TRP A 167 5.97 24.62 -12.12
CA TRP A 167 6.25 25.87 -11.39
C TRP A 167 5.10 26.34 -10.47
N ILE A 168 3.84 25.94 -10.73
CA ILE A 168 2.71 26.24 -9.83
C ILE A 168 2.58 25.25 -8.66
N LYS A 169 3.28 24.11 -8.73
CA LYS A 169 3.20 23.03 -7.72
C LYS A 169 3.52 23.50 -6.28
N PRO A 170 4.51 24.37 -6.00
CA PRO A 170 4.77 24.85 -4.64
C PRO A 170 3.63 25.72 -4.12
N LEU A 171 3.10 26.62 -4.94
CA LEU A 171 1.97 27.50 -4.59
C LEU A 171 0.71 26.67 -4.33
N TYR A 172 0.42 25.70 -5.20
CA TYR A 172 -0.70 24.78 -5.00
C TYR A 172 -0.56 23.96 -3.71
N LYS A 173 0.66 23.51 -3.37
CA LYS A 173 0.91 22.80 -2.11
C LYS A 173 0.60 23.68 -0.89
N GLN A 174 0.96 24.95 -0.92
CA GLN A 174 0.65 25.90 0.15
C GLN A 174 -0.85 26.17 0.25
N TYR A 175 -1.52 26.38 -0.88
CA TYR A 175 -2.97 26.54 -0.94
C TYR A 175 -3.70 25.29 -0.41
N SER A 176 -3.28 24.10 -0.83
CA SER A 176 -3.86 22.84 -0.36
C SER A 176 -3.78 22.70 1.16
N ARG A 177 -2.61 22.99 1.75
CA ARG A 177 -2.41 23.03 3.20
C ARG A 177 -3.36 24.03 3.87
N PHE A 178 -3.55 25.21 3.30
CA PHE A 178 -4.45 26.22 3.84
C PHE A 178 -5.91 25.74 3.85
N VAL A 179 -6.39 25.15 2.76
CA VAL A 179 -7.77 24.63 2.65
C VAL A 179 -8.07 23.56 3.71
N VAL A 180 -7.12 22.64 3.95
CA VAL A 180 -7.30 21.55 4.92
C VAL A 180 -6.95 21.94 6.35
N LYS A 181 -6.26 23.07 6.58
CA LYS A 181 -5.72 23.47 7.89
C LYS A 181 -6.77 23.43 9.00
N ARG A 182 -7.99 23.92 8.72
CA ARG A 182 -9.08 23.99 9.71
C ARG A 182 -9.66 22.63 10.11
N TYR A 183 -9.38 21.59 9.33
CA TYR A 183 -9.87 20.24 9.57
C TYR A 183 -8.77 19.30 10.06
N ARG A 184 -7.50 19.64 9.80
CA ARG A 184 -6.38 18.75 10.06
C ARG A 184 -6.17 18.54 11.56
N THR A 185 -6.00 17.28 11.96
CA THR A 185 -5.64 16.91 13.33
C THR A 185 -4.12 16.72 13.47
N THR A 186 -3.67 16.47 14.70
CA THR A 186 -2.28 16.07 15.00
C THR A 186 -2.04 14.57 14.79
N GLU A 187 -3.09 13.79 14.51
CA GLU A 187 -2.99 12.34 14.32
C GLU A 187 -2.33 12.02 12.98
N THR A 188 -1.46 11.01 12.99
CA THR A 188 -0.71 10.55 11.81
C THR A 188 -1.47 9.49 11.00
N GLY A 189 -2.55 8.95 11.56
CA GLY A 189 -3.48 8.02 10.91
C GLY A 189 -4.57 7.58 11.87
N LEU A 190 -5.32 6.54 11.50
CA LEU A 190 -6.43 6.01 12.29
C LEU A 190 -6.21 4.53 12.65
N PRO A 191 -6.72 4.08 13.82
CA PRO A 191 -6.92 2.66 14.07
C PRO A 191 -7.71 2.02 12.93
N ASN A 192 -7.55 0.72 12.73
CA ASN A 192 -8.23 0.02 11.66
C ASN A 192 -9.73 -0.14 11.98
N SER A 193 -10.60 0.46 11.18
CA SER A 193 -12.05 0.46 11.42
C SER A 193 -12.64 -0.95 11.47
N ILE A 194 -12.03 -1.87 10.72
CA ILE A 194 -12.46 -3.26 10.53
C ILE A 194 -12.36 -4.09 11.82
N LEU A 195 -11.40 -3.77 12.70
CA LEU A 195 -11.16 -4.57 13.91
C LEU A 195 -12.34 -4.51 14.88
N ASN A 196 -13.13 -3.42 14.85
CA ASN A 196 -14.33 -3.27 15.66
C ASN A 196 -15.53 -4.08 15.13
N GLU A 197 -15.42 -4.65 13.93
CA GLU A 197 -16.48 -5.42 13.26
C GLU A 197 -16.33 -6.94 13.49
N GLY A 198 -15.31 -7.38 14.23
CA GLY A 198 -15.03 -8.79 14.51
C GLY A 198 -14.16 -9.50 13.46
N PHE A 199 -13.74 -8.80 12.42
CA PHE A 199 -12.77 -9.30 11.44
C PHE A 199 -11.33 -9.12 11.94
N GLY A 200 -10.41 -9.89 11.36
CA GLY A 200 -8.99 -9.59 11.43
C GLY A 200 -8.60 -8.48 10.46
N GLY A 201 -7.46 -7.84 10.72
CA GLY A 201 -6.96 -6.75 9.88
C GLY A 201 -5.59 -6.27 10.35
N VAL A 202 -4.98 -5.34 9.61
CA VAL A 202 -3.70 -4.73 10.02
C VAL A 202 -3.86 -4.08 11.38
N TYR A 203 -2.98 -4.46 12.32
CA TYR A 203 -2.91 -3.88 13.64
C TYR A 203 -2.18 -2.53 13.59
N ARG A 204 -2.96 -1.46 13.45
CA ARG A 204 -2.45 -0.09 13.29
C ARG A 204 -2.21 0.58 14.64
N ASP A 205 -1.26 0.04 15.41
CA ASP A 205 -0.83 0.64 16.66
C ASP A 205 -0.06 1.95 16.43
N LYS A 206 0.35 2.59 17.53
CA LYS A 206 1.10 3.85 17.46
C LYS A 206 2.40 3.71 16.64
N ASN A 207 3.08 2.56 16.74
CA ASN A 207 4.33 2.34 16.03
C ASN A 207 4.12 2.18 14.52
N TYR A 208 3.11 1.41 14.11
CA TYR A 208 2.69 1.26 12.72
C TYR A 208 2.31 2.62 12.11
N LEU A 209 1.51 3.41 12.83
CA LEU A 209 1.08 4.73 12.36
C LEU A 209 2.25 5.72 12.26
N GLN A 210 3.22 5.65 13.17
CA GLN A 210 4.46 6.43 13.06
C GLN A 210 5.29 5.98 11.86
N TYR A 211 5.44 4.67 11.64
CA TYR A 211 6.11 4.10 10.48
C TYR A 211 5.48 4.59 9.16
N LYS A 212 4.15 4.55 9.03
CA LYS A 212 3.42 4.96 7.81
C LYS A 212 3.53 6.45 7.46
N THR A 213 4.15 7.29 8.30
CA THR A 213 4.36 8.72 8.03
C THR A 213 5.30 9.02 6.86
N TYR A 214 5.99 8.01 6.30
CA TYR A 214 6.68 8.15 5.01
C TYR A 214 5.73 8.50 3.86
N GLY A 215 4.44 8.17 4.02
CA GLY A 215 3.37 8.59 3.12
C GLY A 215 2.93 10.03 3.39
N ASN A 216 2.57 10.77 2.34
CA ASN A 216 1.99 12.11 2.47
C ASN A 216 0.48 12.02 2.75
N THR A 217 0.12 11.46 3.90
CA THR A 217 -1.27 11.31 4.39
C THR A 217 -1.49 12.15 5.64
N PHE A 218 -2.76 12.39 6.01
CA PHE A 218 -3.12 13.09 7.23
C PHE A 218 -4.58 12.83 7.60
N VAL A 219 -4.94 13.08 8.86
CA VAL A 219 -6.30 12.91 9.37
C VAL A 219 -7.05 14.24 9.39
N LEU A 220 -8.31 14.21 8.97
CA LEU A 220 -9.26 15.32 9.03
C LEU A 220 -10.34 15.04 10.07
N GLN A 221 -10.58 15.98 10.98
CA GLN A 221 -11.74 16.01 11.86
C GLN A 221 -12.89 16.76 11.16
N ILE A 222 -14.02 16.09 10.98
CA ILE A 222 -15.24 16.66 10.40
C ILE A 222 -16.39 16.36 11.36
N SER A 223 -16.80 17.37 12.13
CA SER A 223 -17.75 17.18 13.24
C SER A 223 -17.23 16.09 14.21
N LYS A 224 -17.94 14.97 14.37
CA LYS A 224 -17.50 13.83 15.19
C LYS A 224 -16.65 12.82 14.42
N ALA A 225 -16.70 12.84 13.09
CA ALA A 225 -15.99 11.90 12.24
C ALA A 225 -14.51 12.26 12.08
N LYS A 226 -13.67 11.23 11.98
CA LYS A 226 -12.29 11.35 11.51
C LYS A 226 -12.12 10.63 10.19
N VAL A 227 -11.35 11.25 9.29
CA VAL A 227 -11.14 10.73 7.93
C VAL A 227 -9.66 10.75 7.63
N TRP A 228 -9.07 9.58 7.40
CA TRP A 228 -7.67 9.48 7.00
C TRP A 228 -7.58 9.62 5.48
N VAL A 229 -6.90 10.66 5.02
CA VAL A 229 -6.85 11.01 3.60
C VAL A 229 -5.44 11.16 3.06
N LYS A 230 -5.34 10.98 1.74
CA LYS A 230 -4.19 11.34 0.92
C LYS A 230 -4.65 12.26 -0.20
N ILE A 231 -3.95 13.37 -0.39
CA ILE A 231 -4.29 14.36 -1.42
C ILE A 231 -3.16 14.45 -2.44
N ASN A 232 -3.48 14.00 -3.67
CA ASN A 232 -2.64 14.13 -4.85
C ASN A 232 -3.49 14.70 -6.01
N ASN A 233 -3.52 14.04 -7.18
CA ASN A 233 -4.44 14.40 -8.28
C ASN A 233 -5.91 14.02 -7.98
N ALA A 234 -6.09 13.14 -7.01
CA ALA A 234 -7.36 12.72 -6.44
C ALA A 234 -7.31 12.86 -4.92
N LEU A 235 -8.48 12.90 -4.29
CA LEU A 235 -8.63 12.81 -2.84
C LEU A 235 -8.93 11.34 -2.52
N MET A 236 -7.96 10.66 -1.92
CA MET A 236 -8.08 9.26 -1.54
C MET A 236 -8.46 9.21 -0.07
N ILE A 237 -9.52 8.48 0.25
CA ILE A 237 -9.91 8.14 1.61
C ILE A 237 -9.34 6.75 1.91
N GLY A 238 -8.50 6.68 2.93
CA GLY A 238 -7.89 5.42 3.37
C GLY A 238 -8.81 4.65 4.28
N ASP A 239 -9.29 5.35 5.31
CA ASP A 239 -10.17 4.82 6.34
C ASP A 239 -10.99 5.95 6.98
N LEU A 240 -12.08 5.61 7.65
CA LEU A 240 -12.97 6.53 8.37
C LEU A 240 -13.35 5.98 9.74
N ASP A 241 -13.30 6.85 10.75
CA ASP A 241 -13.89 6.61 12.07
C ASP A 241 -15.12 7.52 12.20
N LEU A 242 -16.31 6.96 11.99
CA LEU A 242 -17.58 7.70 12.07
C LEU A 242 -18.78 6.81 12.37
N ALA A 243 -19.79 7.39 13.01
CA ALA A 243 -21.11 6.80 13.12
C ALA A 243 -21.89 6.96 11.80
N GLY A 244 -22.71 5.96 11.43
CA GLY A 244 -23.40 5.93 10.13
C GLY A 244 -24.28 7.16 9.85
N GLU A 245 -24.87 7.77 10.89
CA GLU A 245 -25.67 9.00 10.79
C GLU A 245 -24.86 10.24 10.35
N ASP A 246 -23.54 10.25 10.61
CA ASP A 246 -22.65 11.34 10.24
C ASP A 246 -22.09 11.20 8.81
N PHE A 247 -22.38 10.09 8.12
CA PHE A 247 -21.81 9.79 6.80
C PHE A 247 -22.10 10.89 5.77
N GLU A 248 -23.36 11.28 5.59
CA GLU A 248 -23.75 12.27 4.57
C GLU A 248 -23.11 13.63 4.81
N LYS A 249 -23.12 14.09 6.08
CA LYS A 249 -22.50 15.35 6.49
C LYS A 249 -20.99 15.32 6.24
N THR A 250 -20.36 14.20 6.57
CA THR A 250 -18.91 14.00 6.37
C THR A 250 -18.56 14.03 4.89
N MET A 251 -19.27 13.26 4.06
CA MET A 251 -19.04 13.21 2.62
C MET A 251 -19.33 14.54 1.93
N ALA A 252 -20.33 15.30 2.39
CA ALA A 252 -20.59 16.65 1.88
C ALA A 252 -19.38 17.58 2.11
N VAL A 253 -18.77 17.53 3.30
CA VAL A 253 -17.56 18.32 3.60
C VAL A 253 -16.36 17.84 2.78
N ILE A 254 -16.15 16.53 2.63
CA ILE A 254 -15.08 15.99 1.77
C ILE A 254 -15.25 16.48 0.32
N ARG A 255 -16.47 16.47 -0.21
CA ARG A 255 -16.77 17.01 -1.55
C ARG A 255 -16.47 18.50 -1.66
N GLN A 256 -16.79 19.29 -0.63
CA GLN A 256 -16.42 20.71 -0.59
C GLN A 256 -14.90 20.93 -0.55
N ILE A 257 -14.16 20.09 0.18
CA ILE A 257 -12.70 20.14 0.20
C ILE A 257 -12.15 19.82 -1.21
N ALA A 258 -12.60 18.74 -1.84
CA ALA A 258 -12.21 18.37 -3.20
C ALA A 258 -12.53 19.49 -4.22
N LEU A 259 -13.73 20.10 -4.11
CA LEU A 259 -14.14 21.23 -4.93
C LEU A 259 -13.16 22.40 -4.82
N LYS A 260 -12.85 22.84 -3.60
CA LYS A 260 -11.90 23.94 -3.31
C LYS A 260 -10.49 23.64 -3.81
N LEU A 261 -10.07 22.39 -3.75
CA LEU A 261 -8.76 21.94 -4.21
C LEU A 261 -8.66 21.74 -5.73
N GLY A 262 -9.77 21.88 -6.46
CA GLY A 262 -9.81 21.59 -7.90
C GLY A 262 -9.54 20.12 -8.21
N ILE A 263 -9.99 19.21 -7.34
CA ILE A 263 -9.85 17.76 -7.45
C ILE A 263 -11.16 17.20 -8.00
N LYS A 264 -11.08 16.47 -9.12
CA LYS A 264 -12.26 15.93 -9.80
C LYS A 264 -12.74 14.57 -9.29
N GLN A 265 -11.89 13.84 -8.57
CA GLN A 265 -12.19 12.48 -8.14
C GLN A 265 -11.87 12.27 -6.66
N ILE A 266 -12.80 11.63 -5.97
CA ILE A 266 -12.62 11.07 -4.64
C ILE A 266 -12.67 9.54 -4.75
N TYR A 267 -11.72 8.86 -4.12
CA TYR A 267 -11.66 7.39 -4.10
C TYR A 267 -11.76 6.86 -2.68
N PHE A 268 -12.52 5.78 -2.51
CA PHE A 268 -12.50 4.93 -1.34
C PHE A 268 -12.49 3.47 -1.78
N GLN A 269 -11.74 2.61 -1.11
CA GLN A 269 -11.65 1.19 -1.43
C GLN A 269 -11.69 0.37 -0.15
N ALA A 270 -12.46 -0.70 -0.14
CA ALA A 270 -12.57 -1.59 1.02
C ALA A 270 -12.98 -3.00 0.59
N CYS A 271 -12.60 -3.98 1.41
CA CYS A 271 -13.15 -5.33 1.36
C CYS A 271 -14.68 -5.32 1.47
N VAL A 272 -15.31 -6.27 0.79
CA VAL A 272 -16.77 -6.39 0.77
C VAL A 272 -17.31 -6.80 2.14
N ASN A 273 -18.56 -6.43 2.43
CA ASN A 273 -19.27 -6.75 3.67
C ASN A 273 -18.68 -6.12 4.95
N THR A 274 -17.75 -5.17 4.82
CA THR A 274 -17.35 -4.29 5.93
C THR A 274 -18.36 -3.15 6.11
N GLN A 275 -18.39 -2.51 7.28
CA GLN A 275 -19.33 -1.44 7.60
C GLN A 275 -19.15 -0.26 6.65
N LEU A 276 -17.91 0.19 6.42
CA LEU A 276 -17.64 1.29 5.50
C LEU A 276 -17.96 0.92 4.05
N ASN A 277 -17.64 -0.29 3.60
CA ASN A 277 -18.04 -0.76 2.27
C ASN A 277 -19.56 -0.68 2.11
N THR A 278 -20.31 -1.21 3.08
CA THR A 278 -21.79 -1.17 3.09
C THR A 278 -22.32 0.26 3.02
N LEU A 279 -21.79 1.17 3.84
CA LEU A 279 -22.20 2.58 3.87
C LEU A 279 -22.00 3.28 2.52
N PHE A 280 -20.84 3.04 1.87
CA PHE A 280 -20.56 3.58 0.54
C PHE A 280 -21.43 2.93 -0.54
N LYS A 281 -21.62 1.62 -0.50
CA LYS A 281 -22.39 0.84 -1.49
C LYS A 281 -23.87 1.19 -1.53
N GLN A 282 -24.44 1.58 -0.39
CA GLN A 282 -25.82 2.09 -0.33
C GLN A 282 -26.02 3.40 -1.12
N ARG A 283 -24.94 4.15 -1.41
CA ARG A 283 -25.00 5.53 -1.93
C ARG A 283 -24.27 5.72 -3.25
N PHE A 284 -23.29 4.87 -3.54
CA PHE A 284 -22.41 4.99 -4.69
C PHE A 284 -22.25 3.64 -5.39
N LYS A 285 -22.12 3.67 -6.71
CA LYS A 285 -21.76 2.49 -7.49
C LYS A 285 -20.29 2.15 -7.25
N SER A 286 -20.01 0.87 -7.04
CA SER A 286 -18.67 0.31 -6.95
C SER A 286 -18.20 -0.27 -8.29
N ILE A 287 -16.89 -0.40 -8.44
CA ILE A 287 -16.24 -1.27 -9.42
C ILE A 287 -15.25 -2.20 -8.70
N PRO A 288 -14.94 -3.39 -9.22
CA PRO A 288 -13.88 -4.24 -8.67
C PRO A 288 -12.52 -3.52 -8.69
N SER A 289 -11.71 -3.73 -7.67
CA SER A 289 -10.39 -3.11 -7.52
C SER A 289 -9.28 -4.14 -7.27
N TYR A 290 -8.65 -4.12 -6.09
CA TYR A 290 -7.55 -5.01 -5.75
C TYR A 290 -8.06 -6.39 -5.33
N PRO A 291 -7.58 -7.47 -5.95
CA PRO A 291 -7.66 -8.80 -5.35
C PRO A 291 -6.91 -8.78 -4.02
N VAL A 292 -7.45 -9.48 -3.02
CA VAL A 292 -6.78 -9.72 -1.75
C VAL A 292 -6.21 -11.13 -1.81
N ILE A 293 -4.89 -11.23 -1.71
CA ILE A 293 -4.20 -12.51 -1.80
C ILE A 293 -3.34 -12.79 -0.59
N PHE A 294 -3.19 -14.06 -0.25
CA PHE A 294 -2.40 -14.56 0.86
C PHE A 294 -1.44 -15.65 0.41
N LYS A 295 -0.24 -15.67 1.00
CA LYS A 295 0.70 -16.77 0.95
C LYS A 295 0.82 -17.37 2.33
N ASP A 296 0.30 -18.57 2.48
CA ASP A 296 0.49 -19.39 3.66
C ASP A 296 1.93 -19.92 3.72
N LEU A 297 2.59 -19.75 4.88
CA LEU A 297 3.92 -20.28 5.17
C LEU A 297 3.91 -21.26 6.36
N GLY A 298 2.73 -21.69 6.82
CA GLY A 298 2.53 -22.66 7.90
C GLY A 298 1.61 -22.18 9.01
N THR A 299 0.42 -21.65 8.69
CA THR A 299 -0.53 -21.11 9.68
C THR A 299 -1.93 -21.72 9.59
N ASP A 300 -2.64 -21.77 10.73
CA ASP A 300 -4.04 -22.21 10.80
C ASP A 300 -5.06 -21.05 10.70
N ILE A 301 -4.66 -19.93 10.10
CA ILE A 301 -5.50 -18.72 10.02
C ILE A 301 -6.45 -18.85 8.82
N SER A 302 -7.73 -18.58 9.05
CA SER A 302 -8.72 -18.42 7.97
C SER A 302 -8.59 -17.01 7.39
N PHE A 303 -7.96 -16.91 6.22
CA PHE A 303 -7.69 -15.62 5.58
C PHE A 303 -8.96 -14.90 5.09
N GLU A 304 -10.07 -15.60 4.89
CA GLU A 304 -11.38 -15.02 4.54
C GLU A 304 -11.93 -14.08 5.61
N GLN A 305 -11.45 -14.24 6.85
CA GLN A 305 -11.81 -13.43 8.01
C GLN A 305 -10.87 -12.24 8.21
N ILE A 306 -9.82 -12.08 7.39
CA ILE A 306 -8.95 -10.91 7.40
C ILE A 306 -9.38 -9.96 6.29
N LYS A 307 -9.69 -8.72 6.66
CA LYS A 307 -10.22 -7.69 5.75
C LYS A 307 -9.32 -6.46 5.77
N PHE A 308 -9.44 -5.66 4.71
CA PHE A 308 -8.62 -4.48 4.49
C PHE A 308 -9.44 -3.29 4.00
N THR A 309 -8.94 -2.11 4.32
CA THR A 309 -9.36 -0.83 3.73
C THR A 309 -8.23 -0.29 2.84
N PHE A 310 -8.48 0.80 2.13
CA PHE A 310 -7.45 1.41 1.29
C PHE A 310 -6.23 1.86 2.12
N ALA A 311 -6.40 2.20 3.40
CA ALA A 311 -5.29 2.58 4.28
C ALA A 311 -4.26 1.46 4.51
N ASP A 312 -4.63 0.19 4.30
CA ASP A 312 -3.75 -0.96 4.50
C ASP A 312 -2.86 -1.26 3.28
N ILE A 313 -3.14 -0.63 2.14
CA ILE A 313 -2.34 -0.80 0.94
C ILE A 313 -1.08 0.07 1.06
N ASP A 314 0.09 -0.48 0.77
CA ASP A 314 1.39 0.18 0.91
C ASP A 314 1.47 1.53 0.17
N ILE A 315 0.74 1.67 -0.93
CA ILE A 315 0.69 2.88 -1.76
C ILE A 315 -0.24 3.97 -1.24
N PHE A 316 -1.02 3.72 -0.19
CA PHE A 316 -1.76 4.75 0.54
C PHE A 316 -0.80 5.51 1.47
#